data_AF-D8FJQ4-F1
#
_entry.id   AF-D8FJQ4-F1
#
_cell.length_a   1.000
_cell.length_b   1.000
_cell.length_c   1.000
_cell.angle_alpha   90.00
_cell.angle_beta   90.00
_cell.angle_gamma   90.00
#
_symmetry.space_group_name_H-M   'P 1'
#
loop_
_entity.id
_entity.type
_entity.pdbx_description
1 polymer ?
#
loop_
_entity_poly.entity_id
_entity_poly.type
_entity_poly.pdbx_seq_one_letter_code
_entity_poly.pdbx_strand_id
1 'polypeptide(L)'
;MNSDFLEKNGVINYISGKEMSFRTQKEGNKVKSYAQDIIKKLKINPYEIYSCRQMHTYNICYASGENGDDYFYGKYFDNTDALITDKKNIGLLIKFADCTPIVLYDKSKKVLSIIHSGWRGTSKKIVEKTLIKMEKDFFLSKRKHNRFYWTDN
;
A
#
# COMPACT_ATOMS: atom_id res chain seq x y z
N MET A 1 -0.95 -8.32 14.60
CA MET A 1 -0.67 -7.17 15.48
C MET A 1 -1.10 -5.90 14.76
N ASN A 2 -1.49 -4.86 15.49
CA ASN A 2 -1.84 -3.57 14.90
C ASN A 2 -0.86 -2.51 15.41
N SER A 3 -0.75 -1.40 14.69
CA SER A 3 -0.04 -0.20 15.13
C SER A 3 -1.02 0.79 15.75
N ASP A 4 -0.91 0.99 17.06
CA ASP A 4 -1.65 2.02 17.80
C ASP A 4 -1.40 3.41 17.23
N PHE A 5 -0.20 3.68 16.73
CA PHE A 5 0.14 4.93 16.08
C PHE A 5 -0.73 5.15 14.84
N LEU A 6 -0.77 4.19 13.92
CA LEU A 6 -1.60 4.30 12.72
C LEU A 6 -3.09 4.43 13.05
N GLU A 7 -3.59 3.66 14.03
CA GLU A 7 -4.99 3.72 14.46
C GLU A 7 -5.35 5.10 15.04
N LYS A 8 -4.53 5.66 15.95
CA LYS A 8 -4.72 7.02 16.48
C LYS A 8 -4.70 8.10 15.39
N ASN A 9 -4.03 7.82 14.28
CA ASN A 9 -3.96 8.72 13.14
C ASN A 9 -5.09 8.49 12.11
N GLY A 10 -6.00 7.54 12.33
CA GLY A 10 -7.15 7.26 11.48
C GLY A 10 -6.90 6.20 10.41
N VAL A 11 -5.85 5.38 10.54
CA VAL A 11 -5.51 4.29 9.63
C VAL A 11 -5.73 2.95 10.32
N ILE A 12 -6.77 2.24 9.88
CA ILE A 12 -7.04 0.86 10.30
C ILE A 12 -5.99 -0.05 9.65
N ASN A 13 -5.28 -0.86 10.45
CA ASN A 13 -4.15 -1.65 9.97
C ASN A 13 -4.01 -2.98 10.72
N TYR A 14 -3.47 -3.99 10.05
CA TYR A 14 -3.16 -5.29 10.63
C TYR A 14 -1.92 -5.90 9.97
N ILE A 15 -0.98 -6.32 10.80
CA ILE A 15 0.21 -7.06 10.41
C ILE A 15 0.03 -8.53 10.83
N SER A 16 0.10 -9.42 9.86
CA SER A 16 0.01 -10.87 10.06
C SER A 16 1.40 -11.49 10.03
N GLY A 17 1.71 -12.34 11.01
CA GLY A 17 2.90 -13.20 11.01
C GLY A 17 2.66 -14.58 10.40
N LYS A 18 1.47 -14.84 9.83
CA LYS A 18 1.20 -16.11 9.16
C LYS A 18 2.08 -16.24 7.91
N GLU A 19 2.76 -17.36 7.79
CA GLU A 19 3.55 -17.68 6.60
C GLU A 19 2.63 -17.72 5.37
N MET A 20 3.04 -17.03 4.31
CA MET A 20 2.36 -17.03 3.03
C MET A 20 3.38 -17.42 1.96
N SER A 21 3.39 -18.71 1.60
CA SER A 21 4.40 -19.22 0.65
C SER A 21 4.30 -18.49 -0.70
N PHE A 22 5.45 -18.10 -1.24
CA PHE A 22 5.56 -17.44 -2.55
C PHE A 22 5.01 -18.30 -3.71
N ARG A 23 5.00 -19.63 -3.54
CA ARG A 23 4.48 -20.61 -4.52
C ARG A 23 2.94 -20.74 -4.47
N THR A 24 2.31 -20.23 -3.41
CA THR A 24 0.86 -20.31 -3.16
C THR A 24 0.01 -19.43 -4.08
N GLN A 25 0.62 -18.66 -5.00
CA GLN A 25 -0.14 -18.01 -6.08
C GLN A 25 -0.93 -19.04 -6.92
N LYS A 26 -0.55 -20.33 -6.90
CA LYS A 26 -1.28 -21.43 -7.55
C LYS A 26 -2.35 -22.10 -6.69
N GLU A 27 -2.41 -21.86 -5.38
CA GLU A 27 -3.43 -22.41 -4.48
C GLU A 27 -4.37 -21.30 -4.00
N GLY A 28 -5.18 -20.77 -4.93
CA GLY A 28 -6.06 -19.61 -4.69
C GLY A 28 -6.96 -19.72 -3.45
N ASN A 29 -7.35 -20.94 -3.06
CA ASN A 29 -8.19 -21.17 -1.87
C ASN A 29 -7.50 -20.80 -0.55
N LYS A 30 -6.21 -21.12 -0.37
CA LYS A 30 -5.48 -20.78 0.87
C LYS A 30 -5.23 -19.28 0.96
N VAL A 31 -4.83 -18.66 -0.14
CA VAL A 31 -4.53 -17.23 -0.11
C VAL A 31 -5.81 -16.39 0.07
N LYS A 32 -6.93 -16.82 -0.51
CA LYS A 32 -8.24 -16.22 -0.24
C LYS A 32 -8.62 -16.31 1.24
N SER A 33 -8.45 -17.47 1.89
CA SER A 33 -8.77 -17.62 3.30
C SER A 33 -7.88 -16.75 4.20
N TYR A 34 -6.60 -16.56 3.87
CA TYR A 34 -5.73 -15.62 4.61
C TYR A 34 -6.20 -14.17 4.50
N ALA A 35 -6.57 -13.71 3.31
CA ALA A 35 -7.11 -12.36 3.12
C ALA A 35 -8.39 -12.17 3.94
N GLN A 36 -9.31 -13.14 3.87
CA GLN A 36 -10.55 -13.14 4.66
C GLN A 36 -10.30 -13.12 6.17
N ASP A 37 -9.34 -13.90 6.67
CA ASP A 37 -8.93 -13.88 8.07
C ASP A 37 -8.45 -12.50 8.51
N ILE A 38 -7.64 -11.82 7.68
CA ILE A 38 -7.13 -10.48 7.98
C ILE A 38 -8.28 -9.47 8.03
N ILE A 39 -9.20 -9.49 7.06
CA ILE A 39 -10.39 -8.63 7.03
C ILE A 39 -11.24 -8.83 8.29
N LYS A 40 -11.51 -10.09 8.65
CA LYS A 40 -12.29 -10.44 9.85
C LYS A 40 -11.65 -9.90 11.13
N LYS A 41 -10.32 -9.99 11.24
CA LYS A 41 -9.57 -9.46 12.40
C LYS A 41 -9.57 -7.94 12.44
N LEU A 42 -9.50 -7.29 11.27
CA LEU A 42 -9.61 -5.84 11.13
C LEU A 42 -11.01 -5.32 11.46
N LYS A 43 -12.04 -6.19 11.45
CA LYS A 43 -13.46 -5.83 11.66
C LYS A 43 -13.93 -4.74 10.70
N ILE A 44 -13.45 -4.82 9.46
CA ILE A 44 -13.82 -3.93 8.35
C ILE A 44 -14.56 -4.71 7.27
N ASN A 45 -15.23 -3.98 6.37
CA ASN A 45 -15.85 -4.55 5.19
C ASN A 45 -15.49 -3.72 3.94
N PRO A 46 -14.22 -3.76 3.49
CA PRO A 46 -13.80 -3.06 2.28
C PRO A 46 -14.58 -3.64 1.10
N TYR A 47 -15.07 -2.78 0.21
CA TYR A 47 -15.75 -3.26 -0.99
C TYR A 47 -14.74 -3.81 -2.01
N GLU A 48 -13.48 -3.40 -1.92
CA GLU A 48 -12.40 -3.86 -2.78
C GLU A 48 -11.06 -3.90 -2.03
N ILE A 49 -10.21 -4.87 -2.36
CA ILE A 49 -8.86 -5.02 -1.83
C ILE A 49 -7.86 -5.05 -2.96
N TYR A 50 -6.87 -4.18 -2.90
CA TYR A 50 -5.77 -4.15 -3.87
C TYR A 50 -4.53 -4.80 -3.31
N SER A 51 -3.92 -5.65 -4.13
CA SER A 51 -2.60 -6.22 -3.88
C SER A 51 -1.75 -6.20 -5.14
N CYS A 52 -0.51 -6.69 -5.06
CA CYS A 52 0.40 -6.63 -6.19
C CYS A 52 1.42 -7.77 -6.24
N ARG A 53 2.03 -7.93 -7.43
CA ARG A 53 3.27 -8.69 -7.61
C ARG A 53 4.47 -7.80 -7.32
N GLN A 54 4.99 -7.96 -6.11
CA GLN A 54 6.17 -7.26 -5.66
C GLN A 54 7.42 -7.83 -6.35
N MET A 55 8.10 -7.00 -7.13
CA MET A 55 9.27 -7.40 -7.93
C MET A 55 10.54 -6.64 -7.51
N HIS A 56 10.51 -5.97 -6.35
CA HIS A 56 11.61 -5.13 -5.85
C HIS A 56 11.99 -4.01 -6.82
N THR A 57 10.97 -3.44 -7.46
CA THR A 57 11.05 -2.29 -8.35
C THR A 57 10.74 -0.99 -7.60
N TYR A 58 10.43 0.06 -8.35
CA TYR A 58 9.95 1.35 -7.83
C TYR A 58 8.59 1.72 -8.46
N ASN A 59 7.88 0.74 -8.99
CA ASN A 59 6.61 0.95 -9.66
C ASN A 59 5.51 1.17 -8.63
N ILE A 60 4.68 2.17 -8.91
CA ILE A 60 3.65 2.69 -7.99
C ILE A 60 2.32 2.69 -8.73
N CYS A 61 1.32 1.97 -8.23
CA CYS A 61 -0.03 1.96 -8.79
C CYS A 61 -1.03 2.66 -7.88
N TYR A 62 -1.97 3.34 -8.51
CA TYR A 62 -3.12 3.94 -7.83
C TYR A 62 -4.29 2.96 -7.88
N ALA A 63 -4.81 2.58 -6.72
CA ALA A 63 -6.00 1.77 -6.55
C ALA A 63 -7.25 2.67 -6.59
N SER A 64 -7.89 2.76 -7.76
CA SER A 64 -9.02 3.67 -7.99
C SER A 64 -10.37 3.10 -7.54
N GLY A 65 -10.44 1.78 -7.31
CA GLY A 65 -11.69 1.05 -7.10
C GLY A 65 -12.24 0.41 -8.39
N GLU A 66 -11.69 0.77 -9.55
CA GLU A 66 -12.21 0.34 -10.86
C GLU A 66 -11.13 -0.29 -11.76
N ASN A 67 -9.86 -0.27 -11.33
CA ASN A 67 -8.72 -0.71 -12.12
C ASN A 67 -8.03 -1.95 -11.54
N GLY A 68 -7.00 -2.43 -12.25
CA GLY A 68 -6.30 -3.65 -11.90
C GLY A 68 -7.01 -4.91 -12.38
N ASP A 69 -6.26 -6.01 -12.39
CA ASP A 69 -6.75 -7.31 -12.83
C ASP A 69 -7.52 -8.00 -11.71
N ASP A 70 -8.47 -8.87 -12.07
CA ASP A 70 -9.20 -9.65 -11.08
C ASP A 70 -8.30 -10.68 -10.38
N TYR A 71 -8.51 -10.82 -9.07
CA TYR A 71 -7.77 -11.73 -8.21
C TYR A 71 -8.71 -12.40 -7.22
N PHE A 72 -8.30 -13.54 -6.68
CA PHE A 72 -9.19 -14.38 -5.86
C PHE A 72 -9.66 -13.75 -4.53
N TYR A 73 -9.13 -12.60 -4.12
CA TYR A 73 -9.60 -11.80 -2.98
C TYR A 73 -9.77 -10.29 -3.29
N GLY A 74 -9.76 -9.87 -4.56
CA GLY A 74 -9.93 -8.46 -4.94
C GLY A 74 -9.24 -8.12 -6.27
N LYS A 75 -8.55 -6.97 -6.33
CA LYS A 75 -7.77 -6.51 -7.48
C LYS A 75 -6.26 -6.69 -7.34
N TYR A 76 -5.58 -6.79 -8.46
CA TYR A 76 -4.15 -7.06 -8.55
C TYR A 76 -3.44 -6.16 -9.55
N PHE A 77 -2.25 -5.71 -9.19
CA PHE A 77 -1.31 -5.08 -10.12
C PHE A 77 -0.05 -5.94 -10.28
N ASP A 78 0.34 -6.22 -11.51
CA ASP A 78 1.63 -6.84 -11.77
C ASP A 78 2.78 -5.84 -11.61
N ASN A 79 4.00 -6.34 -11.39
CA ASN A 79 5.24 -5.58 -11.32
C ASN A 79 5.12 -4.25 -10.54
N THR A 80 4.62 -4.32 -9.30
CA THR A 80 4.28 -3.15 -8.49
C THR A 80 4.76 -3.35 -7.06
N ASP A 81 5.36 -2.30 -6.48
CA ASP A 81 5.92 -2.35 -5.12
C ASP A 81 5.36 -1.26 -4.20
N ALA A 82 4.55 -0.32 -4.72
CA ALA A 82 3.81 0.64 -3.92
C ALA A 82 2.37 0.79 -4.43
N LEU A 83 1.44 0.90 -3.49
CA LEU A 83 0.03 1.13 -3.76
C LEU A 83 -0.40 2.44 -3.12
N ILE A 84 -1.19 3.25 -3.81
CA ILE A 84 -1.79 4.50 -3.31
C ILE A 84 -3.31 4.43 -3.47
N THR A 85 -4.08 4.95 -2.52
CA THR A 85 -5.50 5.24 -2.72
C THR A 85 -5.95 6.44 -1.89
N ASP A 86 -6.91 7.21 -2.43
CA ASP A 86 -7.69 8.24 -1.73
C ASP A 86 -9.14 7.78 -1.50
N LYS A 87 -9.48 6.55 -1.94
CA LYS A 87 -10.84 6.03 -1.85
C LYS A 87 -11.12 5.50 -0.46
N LYS A 88 -12.28 5.88 0.06
CA LYS A 88 -12.81 5.31 1.30
C LYS A 88 -13.19 3.86 1.07
N ASN A 89 -13.00 3.04 2.08
CA ASN A 89 -13.41 1.63 2.09
C ASN A 89 -12.73 0.73 1.03
N ILE A 90 -11.55 1.14 0.54
CA ILE A 90 -10.61 0.27 -0.18
C ILE A 90 -9.53 -0.21 0.80
N GLY A 91 -9.23 -1.51 0.78
CA GLY A 91 -8.08 -2.10 1.48
C GLY A 91 -6.85 -2.17 0.59
N LEU A 92 -5.67 -1.88 1.15
CA LEU A 92 -4.38 -2.11 0.48
C LEU A 92 -3.64 -3.24 1.20
N LEU A 93 -3.04 -4.16 0.43
CA LEU A 93 -2.30 -5.31 0.95
C LEU A 93 -0.94 -5.46 0.26
N ILE A 94 0.13 -5.50 1.07
CA ILE A 94 1.48 -5.92 0.66
C ILE A 94 1.96 -7.07 1.54
N LYS A 95 2.94 -7.81 1.05
CA LYS A 95 3.62 -8.88 1.79
C LYS A 95 5.05 -8.46 2.08
N PHE A 96 5.65 -9.01 3.13
CA PHE A 96 7.07 -8.78 3.39
C PHE A 96 7.65 -9.94 4.17
N ALA A 97 8.91 -10.22 3.88
CA ALA A 97 9.81 -11.07 4.65
C ALA A 97 11.18 -10.40 4.48
N ASP A 98 11.70 -9.83 5.55
CA ASP A 98 12.94 -9.03 5.64
C ASP A 98 12.93 -7.65 4.95
N CYS A 99 12.11 -7.44 3.91
CA CYS A 99 11.93 -6.12 3.31
C CYS A 99 11.14 -5.18 4.23
N THR A 100 11.44 -3.88 4.21
CA THR A 100 10.80 -2.89 5.09
C THR A 100 9.44 -2.46 4.52
N PRO A 101 8.31 -2.75 5.19
CA PRO A 101 7.02 -2.19 4.82
C PRO A 101 6.94 -0.73 5.30
N ILE A 102 6.51 0.18 4.42
CA ILE A 102 6.37 1.60 4.73
C ILE A 102 4.93 2.03 4.48
N VAL A 103 4.35 2.79 5.42
CA VAL A 103 3.01 3.37 5.31
C VAL A 103 3.14 4.88 5.24
N LEU A 104 2.57 5.50 4.22
CA LEU A 104 2.44 6.95 4.11
C LEU A 104 0.95 7.30 4.21
N TYR A 105 0.60 8.28 5.02
CA TYR A 105 -0.78 8.69 5.17
C TYR A 105 -0.92 10.20 5.36
N ASP A 106 -1.68 10.83 4.49
CA ASP A 106 -2.12 12.21 4.66
C ASP A 106 -3.50 12.25 5.31
N LYS A 107 -3.57 12.80 6.53
CA LYS A 107 -4.82 12.90 7.30
C LYS A 107 -5.84 13.88 6.74
N SER A 108 -5.39 14.93 6.07
CA SER A 108 -6.26 16.03 5.60
C SER A 108 -6.99 15.61 4.32
N LYS A 109 -6.23 15.06 3.39
CA LYS A 109 -6.66 14.61 2.06
C LYS A 109 -7.12 13.15 2.07
N LYS A 110 -6.86 12.41 3.15
CA LYS A 110 -7.23 11.00 3.34
C LYS A 110 -6.62 10.08 2.28
N VAL A 111 -5.36 10.34 1.93
CA VAL A 111 -4.60 9.55 0.96
C VAL A 111 -3.68 8.59 1.70
N LEU A 112 -3.82 7.31 1.44
CA LEU A 112 -3.03 6.23 2.02
C LEU A 112 -2.12 5.61 0.97
N SER A 113 -0.89 5.31 1.34
CA SER A 113 -0.01 4.46 0.57
C SER A 113 0.67 3.41 1.44
N ILE A 114 0.85 2.22 0.88
CA ILE A 114 1.69 1.16 1.45
C ILE A 114 2.77 0.79 0.43
N ILE A 115 3.98 0.58 0.91
CA ILE A 115 5.19 0.42 0.09
C ILE A 115 5.97 -0.79 0.59
N HIS A 116 6.31 -1.67 -0.34
CA HIS A 116 7.30 -2.71 -0.15
C HIS A 116 8.69 -2.17 -0.50
N SER A 117 9.48 -1.83 0.51
CA SER A 117 10.82 -1.26 0.31
C SER A 117 11.91 -2.27 0.68
N GLY A 118 12.20 -3.20 -0.22
CA GLY A 118 13.43 -3.98 -0.18
C GLY A 118 14.64 -3.17 -0.64
N TRP A 119 15.86 -3.70 -0.47
CA TRP A 119 17.10 -2.97 -0.77
C TRP A 119 17.17 -2.38 -2.20
N ARG A 120 16.64 -3.09 -3.21
CA ARG A 120 16.56 -2.60 -4.61
C ARG A 120 15.54 -1.48 -4.79
N GLY A 121 14.42 -1.52 -4.07
CA GLY A 121 13.42 -0.46 -4.09
C GLY A 121 13.96 0.80 -3.41
N THR A 122 14.65 0.61 -2.28
CA THR A 122 15.33 1.67 -1.53
C THR A 122 16.41 2.35 -2.38
N SER A 123 17.29 1.58 -3.06
CA SER A 123 18.32 2.17 -3.93
C SER A 123 17.73 2.94 -5.12
N LYS A 124 16.51 2.61 -5.53
CA LYS A 124 15.75 3.32 -6.57
C LYS A 124 14.80 4.40 -6.00
N LYS A 125 14.93 4.72 -4.71
CA LYS A 125 14.20 5.79 -4.02
C LYS A 125 12.67 5.63 -4.09
N ILE A 126 12.15 4.41 -3.94
CA ILE A 126 10.70 4.13 -4.05
C ILE A 126 9.85 5.02 -3.13
N VAL A 127 10.32 5.30 -1.90
CA VAL A 127 9.60 6.15 -0.94
C VAL A 127 9.50 7.59 -1.43
N GLU A 128 10.62 8.18 -1.85
CA GLU A 128 10.68 9.54 -2.42
C GLU A 128 9.76 9.65 -3.64
N LYS A 129 9.83 8.68 -4.55
CA LYS A 129 8.97 8.63 -5.75
C LYS A 129 7.49 8.51 -5.39
N THR A 130 7.16 7.77 -4.34
CA THR A 130 5.77 7.63 -3.86
C THR A 130 5.28 8.94 -3.28
N LEU A 131 6.08 9.64 -2.47
CA LEU A 131 5.74 10.97 -1.95
C LEU A 131 5.52 11.99 -3.08
N ILE A 132 6.42 12.05 -4.06
CA ILE A 132 6.29 12.94 -5.22
C ILE A 132 4.99 12.64 -5.99
N LYS A 133 4.65 11.36 -6.16
CA LYS A 133 3.39 10.97 -6.81
C LYS A 133 2.17 11.37 -5.98
N MET A 134 2.21 11.18 -4.66
CA MET A 134 1.15 11.63 -3.76
C MET A 134 0.94 13.14 -3.85
N GLU A 135 2.04 13.90 -3.83
CA GLU A 135 2.01 15.36 -3.96
C GLU A 135 1.38 15.79 -5.29
N LYS A 136 1.92 15.27 -6.40
CA LYS A 136 1.49 15.62 -7.75
C LYS A 136 0.03 15.30 -8.01
N ASP A 137 -0.40 14.09 -7.65
CA ASP A 137 -1.69 13.56 -8.09
C ASP A 137 -2.84 13.91 -7.12
N PHE A 138 -2.55 14.19 -5.84
CA PHE A 138 -3.59 14.37 -4.82
C PHE A 138 -3.49 15.67 -4.01
N PHE A 139 -2.31 16.31 -3.93
CA PHE A 139 -2.10 17.45 -3.03
C PHE A 139 -2.00 18.80 -3.76
N LEU A 140 -1.73 18.79 -5.07
CA LEU A 140 -1.74 20.00 -5.90
C LEU A 140 -3.17 20.46 -6.26
N SER A 141 -3.89 20.98 -5.26
CA SER A 141 -5.04 21.87 -5.48
C SER A 141 -4.60 23.31 -5.17
N LYS A 142 -4.18 24.09 -6.19
CA LYS A 142 -3.85 25.54 -6.13
C LYS A 142 -3.36 26.06 -4.76
N ARG A 143 -2.23 25.55 -4.25
CA ARG A 143 -1.47 26.28 -3.21
C ARG A 143 -0.18 26.77 -3.84
N LYS A 144 -0.02 28.10 -3.84
CA LYS A 144 1.22 28.79 -4.24
C LYS A 144 2.39 28.11 -3.55
N HIS A 145 3.43 27.84 -4.33
CA HIS A 145 4.65 27.19 -3.91
C HIS A 145 5.19 27.80 -2.60
N ASN A 146 5.25 27.00 -1.54
CA ASN A 146 6.34 27.11 -0.58
C ASN A 146 7.25 25.91 -0.84
N ARG A 147 8.14 26.09 -1.83
CA ARG A 147 9.23 25.18 -2.14
C ARG A 147 10.18 25.22 -0.93
N PHE A 148 10.11 24.22 -0.06
CA PHE A 148 11.16 24.03 0.94
C PHE A 148 12.36 23.43 0.22
N TYR A 149 13.36 24.26 -0.05
CA TYR A 149 14.68 23.79 -0.40
C TYR A 149 15.32 23.26 0.88
N TRP A 150 15.62 21.96 0.92
CA TRP A 150 16.61 21.44 1.83
C TRP A 150 17.96 21.93 1.30
N THR A 151 18.57 22.90 1.97
CA THR A 151 19.99 23.19 1.78
C THR A 151 20.75 22.22 2.68
N ASP A 152 21.42 21.25 2.07
CA ASP A 152 22.45 20.45 2.74
C ASP A 152 23.58 21.40 3.16
N ASN A 153 23.87 21.45 4.47
CA ASN A 153 25.14 21.91 5.02
C ASN A 153 26.03 20.70 5.27
#